data_AF-A0A7J0FQA2-F1
#
_entry.id   AF-A0A7J0FQA2-F1
#
_cell.length_a   1.000
_cell.length_b   1.000
_cell.length_c   1.000
_cell.angle_alpha   90.00
_cell.angle_beta   90.00
_cell.angle_gamma   90.00
#
_symmetry.space_group_name_H-M   'P 1'
#
loop_
_entity.id
_entity.type
_entity.pdbx_description
1 polymer ?
#
loop_
_entity_poly.entity_id
_entity_poly.type
_entity_poly.pdbx_seq_one_letter_code
_entity_poly.pdbx_strand_id
1 'polypeptide(L)'
;MTICAGSTNQKLLLDLEHNMSLLSQFLRGGQQRSSPEQKKEAAKLEKQRRREAATVAAADTADTLADNYGDVPLEELQSKAVTDREWAEIGALTADLEGRAVLFALRRTLVSPQMVKFITCLSRESYVDVHGIVSVPKDPIKGASQQVEIQVRKLYCINKALPSLPINIEDAARSEVEIEKALQAGEQLVRVNQDTRLNFRVLDLRTPANQGIFRIQCQVENVLCHVDKKGWDLVWILIWFLRTHSGKIDLDCVENPLLVGSLDLGISIWIPLVFGTTNHACQDPYLVLTNPLWQN
;
A
#
# COMPACT_ATOMS: atom_id res chain seq x y z
N MET A 1 88.10 -65.47 -2.86
CA MET A 1 87.34 -64.36 -3.46
C MET A 1 86.24 -63.99 -2.47
N THR A 2 86.42 -62.87 -1.78
CA THR A 2 85.48 -62.35 -0.76
C THR A 2 84.26 -61.76 -1.45
N ILE A 3 83.03 -62.22 -1.15
CA ILE A 3 81.80 -61.46 -1.42
C ILE A 3 80.77 -61.71 -0.30
N CYS A 4 80.61 -60.66 0.51
CA CYS A 4 79.44 -60.13 1.22
C CYS A 4 78.32 -61.06 1.71
N ALA A 5 78.26 -61.20 3.04
CA ALA A 5 77.02 -61.40 3.78
C ALA A 5 76.22 -60.08 3.81
N GLY A 6 74.97 -60.09 3.36
CA GLY A 6 74.06 -58.95 3.51
C GLY A 6 73.13 -58.76 2.34
N SER A 7 71.82 -58.92 2.59
CA SER A 7 70.73 -58.10 2.00
C SER A 7 69.36 -58.80 2.01
N THR A 8 69.28 -60.11 2.26
CA THR A 8 68.00 -60.83 2.11
C THR A 8 67.05 -60.73 3.32
N ASN A 9 67.53 -60.42 4.53
CA ASN A 9 66.66 -60.27 5.71
C ASN A 9 66.19 -58.82 5.97
N GLN A 10 66.80 -57.81 5.35
CA GLN A 10 66.46 -56.41 5.61
C GLN A 10 65.22 -55.95 4.83
N LYS A 11 65.00 -56.52 3.65
CA LYS A 11 63.84 -56.20 2.80
C LYS A 11 62.54 -56.78 3.39
N LEU A 12 62.59 -58.01 3.89
CA LEU A 12 61.45 -58.64 4.58
C LEU A 12 61.10 -57.92 5.89
N LEU A 13 62.09 -57.37 6.60
CA LEU A 13 61.86 -56.59 7.82
C LEU A 13 61.19 -55.24 7.51
N LEU A 14 61.66 -54.54 6.47
CA LEU A 14 61.06 -53.29 6.00
C LEU A 14 59.63 -53.48 5.48
N ASP A 15 59.35 -54.60 4.80
CA ASP A 15 58.00 -54.90 4.30
C ASP A 15 57.03 -55.24 5.45
N LEU A 16 57.51 -55.87 6.53
CA LEU A 16 56.73 -56.09 7.76
C LEU A 16 56.49 -54.79 8.52
N GLU A 17 57.48 -53.90 8.62
CA GLU A 17 57.31 -52.57 9.24
C GLU A 17 56.36 -51.68 8.43
N HIS A 18 56.42 -51.73 7.09
CA HIS A 18 55.46 -51.04 6.23
C HIS A 18 54.04 -51.58 6.39
N ASN A 19 53.87 -52.90 6.47
CA ASN A 19 52.55 -53.51 6.71
C ASN A 19 52.00 -53.21 8.10
N MET A 20 52.85 -53.14 9.13
CA MET A 20 52.45 -52.73 10.48
C MET A 20 52.12 -51.23 10.57
N SER A 21 52.82 -50.39 9.79
CA SER A 21 52.48 -48.97 9.60
C SER A 21 51.13 -48.81 8.90
N LEU A 22 50.87 -49.54 7.82
CA LEU A 22 49.59 -49.52 7.11
C LEU A 22 48.44 -50.06 7.97
N LEU A 23 48.64 -51.14 8.74
CA LEU A 23 47.66 -51.65 9.70
C LEU A 23 47.40 -50.66 10.84
N SER A 24 48.44 -49.98 11.35
CA SER A 24 48.24 -48.96 12.37
C SER A 24 47.58 -47.69 11.81
N GLN A 25 47.80 -47.33 10.54
CA GLN A 25 47.06 -46.27 9.86
C GLN A 25 45.61 -46.68 9.55
N PHE A 26 45.36 -47.94 9.20
CA PHE A 26 44.02 -48.50 8.99
C PHE A 26 43.22 -48.61 10.30
N LEU A 27 43.86 -49.04 11.39
CA LEU A 27 43.29 -49.04 12.74
C LEU A 27 43.09 -47.62 13.29
N ARG A 28 43.95 -46.66 12.93
CA ARG A 28 43.74 -45.22 13.21
C ARG A 28 42.63 -44.60 12.34
N GLY A 29 42.46 -45.09 11.11
CA GLY A 29 41.37 -44.69 10.19
C GLY A 29 39.98 -45.17 10.61
N GLY A 30 39.91 -46.21 11.45
CA GLY A 30 38.65 -46.74 12.02
C GLY A 30 38.03 -45.87 13.13
N GLN A 31 38.67 -44.76 13.51
CA GLN A 31 38.24 -43.90 14.63
C GLN A 31 37.96 -42.44 14.24
N GLN A 32 37.80 -42.10 12.96
CA GLN A 32 37.02 -40.93 12.60
C GLN A 32 35.54 -41.34 12.48
N ARG A 33 34.88 -41.50 13.63
CA ARG A 33 33.44 -41.23 13.69
C ARG A 33 33.30 -39.78 13.26
N SER A 34 32.89 -39.55 12.01
CA SER A 34 32.50 -38.24 11.48
C SER A 34 31.89 -37.41 12.60
N SER A 35 32.50 -36.26 12.93
CA SER A 35 32.07 -35.42 14.04
C SER A 35 30.54 -35.24 13.99
N PRO A 36 29.82 -35.27 15.13
CA PRO A 36 28.38 -35.01 15.15
C PRO A 36 28.00 -33.72 14.39
N GLU A 37 28.93 -32.77 14.25
CA GLU A 37 28.80 -31.58 13.42
C GLU A 37 28.76 -31.88 11.92
N GLN A 38 29.66 -32.71 11.39
CA GLN A 38 29.69 -33.09 9.98
C GLN A 38 28.45 -33.89 9.57
N LYS A 39 27.93 -34.74 10.48
CA LYS A 39 26.66 -35.46 10.27
C LYS A 39 25.45 -34.51 10.29
N LYS A 40 25.46 -33.49 11.18
CA LYS A 40 24.42 -32.45 11.22
C LYS A 40 24.47 -31.56 9.98
N GLU A 41 25.66 -31.22 9.49
CA GLU A 41 25.86 -30.40 8.30
C GLU A 41 25.44 -31.16 7.03
N ALA A 42 25.81 -32.44 6.90
CA ALA A 42 25.35 -33.30 5.81
C ALA A 42 23.83 -33.50 5.81
N ALA A 43 23.21 -33.66 7.00
CA ALA A 43 21.75 -33.75 7.12
C ALA A 43 21.05 -32.42 6.80
N LYS A 44 21.66 -31.27 7.16
CA LYS A 44 21.15 -29.93 6.82
C LYS A 44 21.24 -29.69 5.31
N LEU A 45 22.35 -30.07 4.68
CA LEU A 45 22.56 -29.96 3.25
C LEU A 45 21.62 -30.87 2.45
N GLU A 46 21.42 -32.12 2.87
CA GLU A 46 20.47 -33.04 2.24
C GLU A 46 19.03 -32.55 2.39
N LYS A 47 18.64 -32.02 3.55
CA LYS A 47 17.33 -31.39 3.75
C LYS A 47 17.16 -30.15 2.86
N GLN A 48 18.23 -29.38 2.66
CA GLN A 48 18.24 -28.24 1.77
C GLN A 48 18.12 -28.67 0.29
N ARG A 49 18.88 -29.67 -0.15
CA ARG A 49 18.77 -30.25 -1.50
C ARG A 49 17.41 -30.87 -1.76
N ARG A 50 16.78 -31.53 -0.77
CA ARG A 50 15.41 -32.04 -0.89
C ARG A 50 14.38 -30.91 -0.99
N ARG A 51 14.57 -29.80 -0.27
CA ARG A 51 13.74 -28.61 -0.40
C ARG A 51 13.91 -27.98 -1.78
N GLU A 52 15.14 -27.83 -2.25
CA GLU A 52 15.46 -27.30 -3.57
C GLU A 52 14.88 -28.19 -4.68
N ALA A 53 15.08 -29.51 -4.61
CA ALA A 53 14.50 -30.47 -5.55
C ALA A 53 12.95 -30.46 -5.52
N ALA A 54 12.33 -30.30 -4.35
CA ALA A 54 10.88 -30.14 -4.25
C ALA A 54 10.39 -28.80 -4.83
N THR A 55 11.15 -27.72 -4.68
CA THR A 55 10.83 -26.42 -5.29
C THR A 55 10.99 -26.43 -6.81
N VAL A 56 11.98 -27.17 -7.33
CA VAL A 56 12.21 -27.34 -8.76
C VAL A 56 11.13 -28.25 -9.36
N ALA A 57 10.82 -29.38 -8.72
CA ALA A 57 9.73 -30.25 -9.16
C ALA A 57 8.34 -29.58 -9.14
N ALA A 58 8.11 -28.61 -8.24
CA ALA A 58 6.90 -27.78 -8.22
C ALA A 58 6.94 -26.62 -9.23
N ALA A 59 8.12 -26.27 -9.75
CA ALA A 59 8.29 -25.23 -10.77
C ALA A 59 8.11 -25.77 -12.20
N ASP A 60 8.43 -27.05 -12.44
CA ASP A 60 8.45 -27.64 -13.79
C ASP A 60 7.06 -28.07 -14.33
N THR A 61 6.01 -28.04 -13.51
CA THR A 61 4.64 -28.12 -14.04
C THR A 61 4.21 -26.75 -14.52
N ALA A 62 4.18 -26.54 -15.83
CA ALA A 62 3.64 -25.32 -16.45
C ALA A 62 2.27 -24.99 -15.83
N ASP A 63 2.17 -23.84 -15.16
CA ASP A 63 0.95 -23.47 -14.44
C ASP A 63 -0.14 -23.06 -15.43
N THR A 64 -1.25 -23.79 -15.40
CA THR A 64 -2.42 -23.52 -16.24
C THR A 64 -3.13 -22.22 -15.88
N LEU A 65 -2.85 -21.64 -14.70
CA LEU A 65 -3.50 -20.43 -14.18
C LEU A 65 -2.58 -19.21 -14.17
N ALA A 66 -1.45 -19.26 -14.89
CA ALA A 66 -0.48 -18.17 -14.94
C ALA A 66 -1.08 -16.82 -15.34
N ASP A 67 -2.10 -16.79 -16.21
CA ASP A 67 -2.75 -15.56 -16.67
C ASP A 67 -3.56 -14.83 -15.58
N ASN A 68 -3.86 -15.49 -14.46
CA ASN A 68 -4.66 -14.91 -13.38
C ASN A 68 -3.84 -14.08 -12.39
N TYR A 69 -2.51 -14.10 -12.49
CA TYR A 69 -1.67 -13.33 -11.60
C TYR A 69 -0.40 -12.83 -12.28
N GLY A 70 0.13 -11.72 -11.79
CA GLY A 70 1.38 -11.17 -12.30
C GLY A 70 1.50 -9.68 -12.09
N ASP A 71 2.57 -9.12 -12.61
CA ASP A 71 2.78 -7.68 -12.66
C ASP A 71 2.06 -7.12 -13.91
N VAL A 72 1.30 -6.04 -13.75
CA VAL A 72 0.65 -5.37 -14.89
C VAL A 72 1.73 -4.65 -15.68
N PRO A 73 1.92 -4.96 -16.97
CA PRO A 73 2.89 -4.26 -17.80
C PRO A 73 2.49 -2.78 -17.92
N LEU A 74 3.49 -1.90 -18.01
CA LEU A 74 3.28 -0.44 -18.02
C LEU A 74 2.36 -0.01 -19.18
N GLU A 75 2.40 -0.73 -20.29
CA GLU A 75 1.58 -0.50 -21.47
C GLU A 75 0.07 -0.75 -21.23
N GLU A 76 -0.29 -1.54 -20.22
CA GLU A 76 -1.69 -1.83 -19.85
C GLU A 76 -2.23 -0.89 -18.78
N LEU A 77 -1.37 -0.11 -18.10
CA LEU A 77 -1.79 0.87 -17.09
C LEU A 77 -2.48 2.09 -17.69
N GLN A 78 -2.27 2.35 -18.98
CA GLN A 78 -2.97 3.42 -19.69
C GLN A 78 -4.30 2.90 -20.24
N SER A 79 -5.37 3.68 -20.04
CA SER A 79 -6.68 3.38 -20.59
C SER A 79 -6.64 3.38 -22.12
N LYS A 80 -6.57 2.20 -22.72
CA LYS A 80 -6.66 2.00 -24.19
C LYS A 80 -8.12 1.93 -24.65
N ALA A 81 -9.00 1.42 -23.80
CA ALA A 81 -10.43 1.29 -24.04
C ALA A 81 -11.19 1.48 -22.71
N VAL A 82 -12.41 2.00 -22.79
CA VAL A 82 -13.33 1.99 -21.65
C VAL A 82 -13.66 0.53 -21.36
N THR A 83 -13.21 0.03 -20.21
CA THR A 83 -13.51 -1.33 -19.79
C THR A 83 -14.89 -1.37 -19.14
N ASP A 84 -15.69 -2.39 -19.43
CA ASP A 84 -16.97 -2.67 -18.74
C ASP A 84 -16.78 -3.21 -17.30
N ARG A 85 -15.63 -2.92 -16.68
CA ARG A 85 -15.30 -3.38 -15.33
C ARG A 85 -15.88 -2.40 -14.32
N GLU A 86 -16.74 -2.90 -13.45
CA GLU A 86 -17.24 -2.16 -12.30
C GLU A 86 -16.28 -2.31 -11.11
N TRP A 87 -15.81 -1.17 -10.60
CA TRP A 87 -14.97 -1.13 -9.39
C TRP A 87 -15.86 -1.03 -8.16
N ALA A 88 -15.64 -1.92 -7.19
CA ALA A 88 -16.30 -1.87 -5.90
C ALA A 88 -15.42 -1.10 -4.90
N GLU A 89 -15.99 -0.10 -4.22
CA GLU A 89 -15.31 0.54 -3.10
C GLU A 89 -15.25 -0.42 -1.90
N ILE A 90 -14.11 -0.47 -1.23
CA ILE A 90 -13.90 -1.32 -0.04
C ILE A 90 -14.93 -0.97 1.05
N GLY A 91 -15.24 0.31 1.23
CA GLY A 91 -16.25 0.79 2.18
C GLY A 91 -17.67 0.31 1.90
N ALA A 92 -17.98 -0.02 0.64
CA ALA A 92 -19.29 -0.48 0.19
C ALA A 92 -19.44 -2.01 0.21
N LEU A 93 -18.41 -2.75 0.67
CA LEU A 93 -18.47 -4.20 0.79
C LEU A 93 -19.34 -4.60 1.99
N THR A 94 -20.63 -4.87 1.74
CA THR A 94 -21.58 -5.38 2.73
C THR A 94 -21.89 -6.86 2.49
N ALA A 95 -22.51 -7.50 3.50
CA ALA A 95 -22.96 -8.89 3.39
C ALA A 95 -24.00 -9.09 2.27
N ASP A 96 -24.69 -8.04 1.83
CA ASP A 96 -25.67 -8.08 0.73
C ASP A 96 -25.02 -8.39 -0.63
N LEU A 97 -23.70 -8.22 -0.73
CA LEU A 97 -22.91 -8.55 -1.92
C LEU A 97 -22.37 -9.99 -1.89
N GLU A 98 -22.75 -10.81 -0.90
CA GLU A 98 -22.33 -12.20 -0.80
C GLU A 98 -22.71 -12.99 -2.07
N GLY A 99 -21.74 -13.69 -2.65
CA GLY A 99 -21.95 -14.47 -3.86
C GLY A 99 -22.08 -13.67 -5.15
N ARG A 100 -22.01 -12.33 -5.10
CA ARG A 100 -21.91 -11.49 -6.31
C ARG A 100 -20.52 -11.65 -6.91
N ALA A 101 -20.39 -12.67 -7.77
CA ALA A 101 -19.22 -12.91 -8.58
C ALA A 101 -19.43 -12.27 -9.97
N VAL A 102 -18.50 -11.41 -10.39
CA VAL A 102 -18.34 -11.08 -11.80
C VAL A 102 -17.74 -12.31 -12.49
N LEU A 103 -18.64 -13.17 -12.97
CA LEU A 103 -18.48 -14.28 -13.93
C LEU A 103 -17.64 -15.53 -13.55
N PHE A 104 -18.40 -16.65 -13.53
CA PHE A 104 -18.13 -18.09 -13.75
C PHE A 104 -17.73 -19.07 -12.62
N ALA A 105 -18.67 -20.03 -12.44
CA ALA A 105 -18.59 -21.48 -12.22
C ALA A 105 -17.81 -22.07 -11.03
N LEU A 106 -18.55 -22.80 -10.19
CA LEU A 106 -18.07 -23.73 -9.16
C LEU A 106 -16.99 -24.70 -9.71
N ARG A 107 -15.72 -24.43 -9.42
CA ARG A 107 -14.75 -25.48 -9.09
C ARG A 107 -13.99 -25.09 -7.84
N ARG A 108 -13.99 -26.02 -6.87
CA ARG A 108 -13.11 -25.98 -5.70
C ARG A 108 -11.67 -25.99 -6.23
N THR A 109 -10.84 -25.07 -5.74
CA THR A 109 -9.42 -24.82 -6.07
C THR A 109 -9.15 -24.16 -7.43
N LEU A 110 -9.16 -22.82 -7.44
CA LEU A 110 -8.86 -21.96 -8.59
C LEU A 110 -7.61 -21.09 -8.35
N VAL A 111 -6.78 -21.46 -7.38
CA VAL A 111 -5.56 -20.74 -7.00
C VAL A 111 -4.41 -21.72 -7.07
N SER A 112 -3.41 -21.43 -7.89
CA SER A 112 -2.22 -22.27 -8.02
C SER A 112 -1.24 -22.04 -6.85
N PRO A 113 -0.41 -23.03 -6.48
CA PRO A 113 0.65 -22.81 -5.50
C PRO A 113 1.63 -21.69 -5.90
N GLN A 114 1.82 -21.50 -7.21
CA GLN A 114 2.67 -20.45 -7.76
C GLN A 114 2.05 -19.06 -7.54
N MET A 115 0.72 -18.92 -7.69
CA MET A 115 0.00 -17.70 -7.34
C MET A 115 0.17 -17.34 -5.85
N VAL A 116 0.05 -18.32 -4.95
CA VAL A 116 0.26 -18.08 -3.50
C VAL A 116 1.70 -17.62 -3.22
N LYS A 117 2.69 -18.22 -3.90
CA LYS A 117 4.09 -17.80 -3.81
C LYS A 117 4.28 -16.37 -4.32
N PHE A 118 3.65 -16.00 -5.44
CA PHE A 118 3.68 -14.64 -5.97
C PHE A 118 3.13 -13.63 -4.95
N ILE A 119 1.94 -13.90 -4.39
CA ILE A 119 1.30 -13.03 -3.38
C ILE A 119 2.18 -12.87 -2.14
N THR A 120 2.80 -13.96 -1.66
CA THR A 120 3.69 -13.93 -0.49
C THR A 120 4.95 -13.10 -0.75
N CYS A 121 5.37 -12.94 -2.01
CA CYS A 121 6.52 -12.14 -2.41
C CYS A 121 6.18 -10.64 -2.62
N LEU A 122 4.92 -10.23 -2.49
CA LEU A 122 4.55 -8.82 -2.60
C LEU A 122 4.99 -8.05 -1.35
N SER A 123 5.62 -6.91 -1.57
CA SER A 123 6.01 -5.98 -0.51
C SER A 123 4.80 -5.25 0.06
N ARG A 124 4.87 -4.88 1.34
CA ARG A 124 3.89 -3.99 1.97
C ARG A 124 3.79 -2.68 1.19
N GLU A 125 2.62 -2.05 1.19
CA GLU A 125 2.32 -0.82 0.42
C GLU A 125 2.30 -0.97 -1.11
N SER A 126 2.38 -2.18 -1.65
CA SER A 126 2.18 -2.40 -3.10
C SER A 126 0.73 -2.18 -3.48
N TYR A 127 0.51 -1.53 -4.63
CA TYR A 127 -0.83 -1.30 -5.18
C TYR A 127 -1.23 -2.47 -6.07
N VAL A 128 -2.35 -3.12 -5.72
CA VAL A 128 -2.81 -4.35 -6.35
C VAL A 128 -4.27 -4.25 -6.77
N ASP A 129 -4.57 -4.87 -7.90
CA ASP A 129 -5.92 -5.12 -8.39
C ASP A 129 -6.35 -6.53 -8.02
N VAL A 130 -7.45 -6.63 -7.29
CA VAL A 130 -7.97 -7.90 -6.77
C VAL A 130 -9.33 -8.17 -7.38
N HIS A 131 -9.43 -9.30 -8.07
CA HIS A 131 -10.71 -9.85 -8.52
C HIS A 131 -11.04 -11.06 -7.67
N GLY A 132 -12.20 -11.07 -7.05
CA GLY A 132 -12.63 -12.14 -6.18
C GLY A 132 -14.12 -12.17 -5.96
N ILE A 133 -14.54 -13.15 -5.16
CA ILE A 133 -15.93 -13.32 -4.73
C ILE A 133 -16.01 -12.92 -3.26
N VAL A 134 -16.99 -12.09 -2.90
CA VAL A 134 -17.25 -11.74 -1.50
C VAL A 134 -17.93 -12.93 -0.82
N SER A 135 -17.38 -13.38 0.30
CA SER A 135 -17.97 -14.40 1.16
C SER A 135 -17.99 -13.95 2.62
N VAL A 136 -18.96 -14.45 3.39
CA VAL A 136 -19.03 -14.18 4.83
C VAL A 136 -18.21 -15.25 5.57
N PRO A 137 -17.19 -14.85 6.37
CA PRO A 137 -16.40 -15.80 7.14
C PRO A 137 -17.24 -16.40 8.28
N LYS A 138 -16.89 -17.62 8.70
CA LYS A 138 -17.55 -18.28 9.85
C LYS A 138 -17.17 -17.65 11.19
N ASP A 139 -15.92 -17.22 11.30
CA ASP A 139 -15.36 -16.60 12.50
C ASP A 139 -15.23 -15.08 12.28
N PRO A 140 -15.51 -14.25 13.30
CA PRO A 140 -15.46 -12.79 13.16
C PRO A 140 -14.03 -12.26 12.98
N ILE A 141 -13.88 -11.28 12.10
CA ILE A 141 -12.58 -10.66 11.78
C ILE A 141 -12.30 -9.52 12.77
N LYS A 142 -11.14 -9.56 13.42
CA LYS A 142 -10.72 -8.56 14.43
C LYS A 142 -9.88 -7.39 13.86
N GLY A 143 -9.27 -7.56 12.70
CA GLY A 143 -8.30 -6.62 12.13
C GLY A 143 -8.80 -5.80 10.93
N ALA A 144 -10.08 -5.94 10.56
CA ALA A 144 -10.66 -5.25 9.42
C ALA A 144 -11.91 -4.48 9.84
N SER A 145 -12.23 -3.41 9.11
CA SER A 145 -13.44 -2.62 9.31
C SER A 145 -14.72 -3.38 8.92
N GLN A 146 -14.66 -4.23 7.90
CA GLN A 146 -15.79 -5.04 7.45
C GLN A 146 -15.68 -6.49 7.95
N GLN A 147 -16.84 -7.14 8.13
CA GLN A 147 -16.97 -8.56 8.52
C GLN A 147 -17.18 -9.48 7.30
N VAL A 148 -16.57 -9.13 6.16
CA VAL A 148 -16.62 -9.91 4.93
C VAL A 148 -15.19 -10.19 4.44
N GLU A 149 -15.01 -11.29 3.73
CA GLU A 149 -13.73 -11.65 3.12
C GLU A 149 -13.87 -11.76 1.60
N ILE A 150 -12.76 -11.56 0.88
CA ILE A 150 -12.71 -11.69 -0.58
C ILE A 150 -11.94 -12.96 -0.92
N GLN A 151 -12.63 -13.92 -1.53
CA GLN A 151 -11.99 -15.09 -2.13
C GLN A 151 -11.35 -14.71 -3.46
N VAL A 152 -10.04 -14.45 -3.42
CA VAL A 152 -9.25 -14.00 -4.58
C VAL A 152 -9.26 -15.05 -5.69
N ARG A 153 -9.52 -14.60 -6.91
CA ARG A 153 -9.50 -15.38 -8.16
C ARG A 153 -8.42 -14.90 -9.12
N LYS A 154 -8.25 -13.58 -9.24
CA LYS A 154 -7.16 -12.96 -9.99
C LYS A 154 -6.55 -11.85 -9.15
N LEU A 155 -5.23 -11.68 -9.27
CA LEU A 155 -4.51 -10.64 -8.56
C LEU A 155 -3.39 -10.10 -9.42
N TYR A 156 -3.45 -8.81 -9.72
CA TYR A 156 -2.44 -8.14 -10.51
C TYR A 156 -1.76 -7.06 -9.70
N CYS A 157 -0.43 -7.00 -9.74
CA CYS A 157 0.33 -5.94 -9.10
C CYS A 157 0.53 -4.78 -10.10
N ILE A 158 -0.09 -3.63 -9.83
CA ILE A 158 0.06 -2.43 -10.67
C ILE A 158 1.38 -1.73 -10.35
N ASN A 159 1.61 -1.48 -9.06
CA ASN A 159 2.80 -0.78 -8.60
C ASN A 159 3.39 -1.51 -7.40
N LYS A 160 4.55 -2.12 -7.63
CA LYS A 160 5.26 -2.85 -6.61
C LYS A 160 6.05 -1.88 -5.73
N ALA A 161 5.79 -1.91 -4.43
CA ALA A 161 6.52 -1.09 -3.48
C ALA A 161 7.97 -1.59 -3.27
N LEU A 162 8.76 -0.79 -2.58
CA LEU A 162 10.09 -1.20 -2.14
C LEU A 162 9.99 -2.27 -1.02
N PRO A 163 10.85 -3.30 -1.03
CA PRO A 163 10.77 -4.39 -0.06
C PRO A 163 11.09 -3.94 1.38
N SER A 164 11.97 -2.95 1.54
CA SER A 164 12.32 -2.34 2.82
C SER A 164 11.76 -0.91 2.87
N LEU A 165 10.67 -0.74 3.61
CA LEU A 165 10.07 0.59 3.83
C LEU A 165 10.80 1.32 4.97
N PRO A 166 11.08 2.63 4.84
CA PRO A 166 11.74 3.42 5.89
C PRO A 166 10.93 3.51 7.19
N ILE A 167 9.60 3.56 7.08
CA ILE A 167 8.66 3.49 8.19
C ILE A 167 7.54 2.51 7.85
N ASN A 168 7.01 1.82 8.87
CA ASN A 168 5.86 0.94 8.74
C ASN A 168 4.60 1.69 9.18
N ILE A 169 3.52 1.60 8.39
CA ILE A 169 2.29 2.34 8.66
C ILE A 169 1.65 1.91 9.98
N GLU A 170 1.67 0.61 10.28
CA GLU A 170 1.12 0.07 11.53
C GLU A 170 1.81 0.66 12.76
N ASP A 171 3.13 0.82 12.72
CA ASP A 171 3.90 1.36 13.84
C ASP A 171 3.68 2.87 14.00
N ALA A 172 3.45 3.59 12.89
CA ALA A 172 3.13 5.02 12.88
C ALA A 172 1.66 5.32 13.27
N ALA A 173 0.76 4.34 13.12
CA ALA A 173 -0.67 4.49 13.43
C ALA A 173 -1.00 4.26 14.92
N ARG A 174 -0.11 3.61 15.68
CA ARG A 174 -0.33 3.35 17.12
C ARG A 174 -0.37 4.64 17.94
N SER A 175 -1.23 4.65 18.94
CA SER A 175 -1.31 5.75 19.90
C SER A 175 -0.19 5.65 20.95
N GLU A 176 0.23 6.78 21.53
CA GLU A 176 1.22 6.79 22.62
C GLU A 176 0.74 5.98 23.83
N VAL A 177 -0.57 6.01 24.09
CA VAL A 177 -1.22 5.28 25.18
C VAL A 177 -1.08 3.75 25.00
N GLU A 178 -1.17 3.24 23.77
CA GLU A 178 -0.95 1.82 23.49
C GLU A 178 0.50 1.42 23.70
N ILE A 179 1.44 2.28 23.32
CA ILE A 179 2.89 2.04 23.51
C ILE A 179 3.21 1.99 25.01
N GLU A 180 2.68 2.91 25.81
CA GLU A 180 2.87 2.92 27.26
C GLU A 180 2.28 1.68 27.94
N LYS A 181 1.09 1.23 27.51
CA LYS A 181 0.48 -0.02 28.00
C LYS A 181 1.31 -1.25 27.63
N ALA A 182 1.83 -1.30 26.41
CA ALA A 182 2.70 -2.39 25.97
C ALA A 182 4.00 -2.42 26.78
N LEU A 183 4.61 -1.26 27.04
CA LEU A 183 5.78 -1.11 27.90
C LEU A 183 5.51 -1.63 29.33
N GLN A 184 4.32 -1.33 29.89
CA GLN A 184 3.90 -1.86 31.20
C GLN A 184 3.69 -3.38 31.18
N ALA A 185 3.21 -3.93 30.06
CA ALA A 185 3.07 -5.36 29.84
C ALA A 185 4.40 -6.08 29.51
N GLY A 186 5.51 -5.33 29.39
CA GLY A 186 6.83 -5.86 29.04
C GLY A 186 7.07 -6.07 27.54
N GLU A 187 6.18 -5.59 26.67
CA GLU A 187 6.34 -5.63 25.22
C GLU A 187 6.86 -4.29 24.69
N GLN A 188 8.08 -4.30 24.14
CA GLN A 188 8.67 -3.11 23.53
C GLN A 188 8.18 -2.97 22.09
N LEU A 189 7.18 -2.12 21.87
CA LEU A 189 6.76 -1.71 20.53
C LEU A 189 7.70 -0.64 19.97
N VAL A 190 7.86 -0.63 18.64
CA VAL A 190 8.64 0.39 17.94
C VAL A 190 7.85 1.69 17.91
N ARG A 191 8.47 2.76 18.41
CA ARG A 191 7.92 4.12 18.35
C ARG A 191 8.57 4.88 17.19
N VAL A 192 7.76 5.49 16.35
CA VAL A 192 8.23 6.32 15.24
C VAL A 192 8.39 7.77 15.69
N ASN A 193 9.60 8.32 15.59
CA ASN A 193 9.90 9.70 15.97
C ASN A 193 9.31 10.71 14.97
N GLN A 194 9.03 11.92 15.45
CA GLN A 194 8.44 12.98 14.62
C GLN A 194 9.30 13.34 13.41
N ASP A 195 10.63 13.45 13.57
CA ASP A 195 11.53 13.76 12.46
C ASP A 195 11.47 12.71 11.35
N THR A 196 11.40 11.43 11.72
CA THR A 196 11.26 10.32 10.76
C THR A 196 9.93 10.41 10.01
N ARG A 197 8.85 10.79 10.70
CA ARG A 197 7.53 11.00 10.07
C ARG A 197 7.54 12.16 9.09
N LEU A 198 8.22 13.26 9.43
CA LEU A 198 8.33 14.43 8.56
C LEU A 198 9.22 14.16 7.35
N ASN A 199 10.33 13.43 7.51
CA ASN A 199 11.19 13.03 6.40
C ASN A 199 10.48 12.10 5.41
N PHE A 200 9.59 11.23 5.89
CA PHE A 200 8.81 10.30 5.08
C PHE A 200 7.30 10.63 5.12
N ARG A 201 6.98 11.92 4.94
CA ARG A 201 5.59 12.42 5.08
C ARG A 201 4.59 11.73 4.17
N VAL A 202 5.00 11.30 2.97
CA VAL A 202 4.12 10.59 2.02
C VAL A 202 3.60 9.27 2.62
N LEU A 203 4.43 8.55 3.38
CA LEU A 203 4.01 7.32 4.07
C LEU A 203 3.20 7.64 5.33
N ASP A 204 3.60 8.66 6.09
CA ASP A 204 2.89 9.08 7.30
C ASP A 204 1.45 9.55 7.02
N LEU A 205 1.23 10.25 5.91
CA LEU A 205 -0.09 10.71 5.47
C LEU A 205 -1.07 9.56 5.19
N ARG A 206 -0.59 8.34 4.94
CA ARG A 206 -1.45 7.17 4.69
C ARG A 206 -2.07 6.59 5.96
N THR A 207 -1.58 6.99 7.14
CA THR A 207 -2.16 6.54 8.42
C THR A 207 -3.64 6.97 8.53
N PRO A 208 -4.51 6.14 9.11
CA PRO A 208 -5.95 6.42 9.18
C PRO A 208 -6.25 7.71 9.95
N ALA A 209 -5.46 8.03 10.98
CA ALA A 209 -5.58 9.27 11.73
C ALA A 209 -5.31 10.51 10.85
N ASN A 210 -4.21 10.51 10.08
CA ASN A 210 -3.89 11.63 9.18
C ASN A 210 -4.92 11.75 8.04
N GLN A 211 -5.35 10.64 7.45
CA GLN A 211 -6.43 10.65 6.46
C GLN A 211 -7.72 11.28 7.01
N GLY A 212 -8.08 10.97 8.27
CA GLY A 212 -9.19 11.60 8.96
C GLY A 212 -9.00 13.10 9.17
N ILE A 213 -7.82 13.53 9.66
CA ILE A 213 -7.50 14.94 9.90
C ILE A 213 -7.66 15.77 8.62
N PHE A 214 -7.05 15.33 7.51
CA PHE A 214 -7.12 16.08 6.25
C PHE A 214 -8.51 16.05 5.62
N ARG A 215 -9.28 14.97 5.79
CA ARG A 215 -10.70 14.94 5.39
C ARG A 215 -11.52 15.96 6.16
N ILE A 216 -11.36 16.05 7.49
CA ILE A 216 -12.07 17.03 8.31
C ILE A 216 -11.65 18.46 7.94
N GLN A 217 -10.35 18.70 7.77
CA GLN A 217 -9.83 20.00 7.35
C GLN A 217 -10.48 20.46 6.04
N CYS A 218 -10.51 19.57 5.03
CA CYS A 218 -11.16 19.85 3.75
C CYS A 218 -12.65 20.19 3.92
N GLN A 219 -13.37 19.50 4.81
CA GLN A 219 -14.78 19.83 5.06
C GLN A 219 -14.97 21.17 5.76
N VAL A 220 -14.07 21.55 6.68
CA VAL A 220 -14.12 22.87 7.33
C VAL A 220 -13.91 23.98 6.30
N GLU A 221 -12.93 23.82 5.41
CA GLU A 221 -12.68 24.76 4.30
C GLU A 221 -13.88 24.84 3.36
N ASN A 222 -14.48 23.70 2.99
CA ASN A 222 -15.68 23.68 2.16
C ASN A 222 -16.84 24.45 2.80
N VAL A 223 -17.11 24.24 4.09
CA VAL A 223 -18.19 24.96 4.79
C VAL A 223 -17.91 26.46 4.83
N LEU A 224 -16.66 26.86 5.09
CA LEU A 224 -16.28 28.27 5.11
C LEU A 224 -16.51 28.93 3.74
N CYS A 225 -16.12 28.27 2.64
CA CYS A 225 -16.36 28.78 1.29
C CYS A 225 -17.85 28.96 0.97
N HIS A 226 -18.75 28.17 1.56
CA HIS A 226 -20.20 28.36 1.39
C HIS A 226 -20.74 29.58 2.13
N VAL A 227 -20.18 29.90 3.30
CA VAL A 227 -20.51 31.11 4.06
C VAL A 227 -20.01 32.34 3.31
N ASP A 228 -18.81 32.25 2.73
CA ASP A 228 -18.20 33.38 2.06
C ASP A 228 -18.95 33.82 0.79
N LYS A 229 -19.50 32.87 0.03
CA LYS A 229 -20.33 33.16 -1.16
C LYS A 229 -21.60 33.97 -0.87
N LYS A 230 -22.10 34.00 0.37
CA LYS A 230 -23.31 34.76 0.72
C LYS A 230 -23.01 36.15 1.30
N GLY A 231 -21.85 36.33 1.93
CA GLY A 231 -21.48 37.57 2.61
C GLY A 231 -20.54 38.47 1.80
N TRP A 232 -19.59 37.89 1.05
CA TRP A 232 -18.54 38.66 0.40
C TRP A 232 -18.96 39.27 -0.92
N ASP A 233 -19.95 38.69 -1.61
CA ASP A 233 -20.53 39.30 -2.80
C ASP A 233 -21.12 40.68 -2.47
N LEU A 234 -21.80 40.83 -1.32
CA LEU A 234 -22.34 42.11 -0.87
C LEU A 234 -21.25 43.11 -0.46
N VAL A 235 -20.15 42.64 0.15
CA VAL A 235 -19.01 43.49 0.52
C VAL A 235 -18.28 43.97 -0.73
N TRP A 236 -18.08 43.11 -1.73
CA TRP A 236 -17.50 43.50 -3.02
C TRP A 236 -18.42 44.42 -3.82
N ILE A 237 -19.74 44.20 -3.79
CA ILE A 237 -20.73 45.11 -4.37
C ILE A 237 -20.67 46.48 -3.67
N LEU A 238 -20.59 46.52 -2.34
CA LEU A 238 -20.50 47.77 -1.57
C LEU A 238 -19.19 48.51 -1.83
N ILE A 239 -18.06 47.81 -1.87
CA ILE A 239 -16.75 48.38 -2.22
C ILE A 239 -16.77 48.89 -3.67
N TRP A 240 -17.34 48.13 -4.61
CA TRP A 240 -17.53 48.58 -5.99
C TRP A 240 -18.44 49.81 -6.08
N PHE A 241 -19.54 49.83 -5.33
CA PHE A 241 -20.48 50.94 -5.27
C PHE A 241 -19.81 52.21 -4.73
N LEU A 242 -19.11 52.10 -3.59
CA LEU A 242 -18.32 53.18 -3.02
C LEU A 242 -17.24 53.65 -4.00
N ARG A 243 -16.50 52.75 -4.65
CA ARG A 243 -15.44 53.12 -5.61
C ARG A 243 -15.97 53.78 -6.87
N THR A 244 -17.21 53.46 -7.27
CA THR A 244 -17.88 54.03 -8.46
C THR A 244 -18.54 55.38 -8.15
N HIS A 245 -19.01 55.61 -6.92
CA HIS A 245 -19.74 56.81 -6.53
C HIS A 245 -18.94 57.80 -5.66
N SER A 246 -17.76 57.42 -5.14
CA SER A 246 -16.90 58.32 -4.35
C SER A 246 -16.14 59.35 -5.19
N GLY A 247 -16.34 59.39 -6.51
CA GLY A 247 -15.77 60.42 -7.38
C GLY A 247 -16.55 61.74 -7.44
N LYS A 248 -17.65 61.89 -6.67
CA LYS A 248 -18.46 63.13 -6.63
C LYS A 248 -19.08 63.39 -5.25
N ILE A 249 -18.25 63.52 -4.22
CA ILE A 249 -18.69 64.16 -2.97
C ILE A 249 -17.75 65.34 -2.74
N ASP A 250 -18.02 66.45 -3.43
CA ASP A 250 -17.48 67.75 -3.03
C ASP A 250 -18.17 68.13 -1.72
N LEU A 251 -17.41 68.08 -0.63
CA LEU A 251 -17.75 68.71 0.64
C LEU A 251 -17.54 70.22 0.47
N ASP A 252 -18.56 70.93 0.02
CA ASP A 252 -18.71 72.37 0.27
C ASP A 252 -20.21 72.69 0.35
N CYS A 253 -20.58 73.56 1.31
CA CYS A 253 -21.93 74.01 1.68
C CYS A 253 -22.67 73.20 2.76
N VAL A 254 -22.26 73.38 4.02
CA VAL A 254 -23.21 73.37 5.16
C VAL A 254 -23.07 74.70 5.91
N GLU A 255 -23.79 75.72 5.41
CA GLU A 255 -24.27 76.82 6.25
C GLU A 255 -25.80 76.89 6.13
N ASN A 256 -26.45 76.20 7.08
CA ASN A 256 -27.78 76.47 7.64
C ASN A 256 -29.05 76.39 6.75
N PRO A 257 -30.23 76.21 7.39
CA PRO A 257 -31.22 75.22 6.99
C PRO A 257 -32.50 75.82 6.38
N LEU A 258 -33.37 74.93 5.88
CA LEU A 258 -34.71 75.15 5.31
C LEU A 258 -34.73 75.39 3.78
N LEU A 259 -35.15 74.38 3.02
CA LEU A 259 -36.35 74.40 2.17
C LEU A 259 -36.41 73.20 1.19
N VAL A 260 -37.62 72.67 1.11
CA VAL A 260 -38.28 71.91 0.03
C VAL A 260 -37.59 71.98 -1.34
N GLY A 261 -37.44 70.82 -2.00
CA GLY A 261 -37.13 70.79 -3.44
C GLY A 261 -36.96 69.38 -4.00
N SER A 262 -37.98 68.92 -4.74
CA SER A 262 -37.92 67.82 -5.70
C SER A 262 -36.80 68.05 -6.71
N LEU A 263 -35.98 67.04 -6.99
CA LEU A 263 -35.12 67.01 -8.18
C LEU A 263 -35.01 65.59 -8.71
N ASP A 264 -35.68 65.39 -9.84
CA ASP A 264 -35.49 64.32 -10.80
C ASP A 264 -34.01 64.19 -11.16
N LEU A 265 -33.44 63.02 -10.92
CA LEU A 265 -32.24 62.57 -11.63
C LEU A 265 -32.48 61.15 -12.13
N GLY A 266 -32.92 61.08 -13.39
CA GLY A 266 -32.96 59.87 -14.17
C GLY A 266 -31.58 59.24 -14.23
N ILE A 267 -31.39 58.17 -13.48
CA ILE A 267 -30.28 57.24 -13.66
C ILE A 267 -30.83 56.09 -14.48
N SER A 268 -30.62 56.18 -15.79
CA SER A 268 -30.77 55.06 -16.70
C SER A 268 -29.72 54.01 -16.34
N ILE A 269 -30.15 52.93 -15.69
CA ILE A 269 -29.31 51.76 -15.44
C ILE A 269 -29.04 51.10 -16.81
N TRP A 270 -27.87 51.39 -17.37
CA TRP A 270 -27.29 50.59 -18.45
C TRP A 270 -26.58 49.40 -17.78
N ILE A 271 -27.21 48.23 -17.79
CA ILE A 271 -26.52 46.96 -17.52
C ILE A 271 -25.78 46.60 -18.80
N PRO A 272 -24.43 46.64 -18.86
CA PRO A 272 -23.74 46.09 -20.00
C PRO A 272 -23.86 44.57 -19.95
N LEU A 273 -24.77 44.06 -20.78
CA LEU A 273 -24.81 42.67 -21.19
C LEU A 273 -23.58 42.40 -22.06
N VAL A 274 -22.41 42.18 -21.44
CA VAL A 274 -21.21 41.72 -22.14
C VAL A 274 -21.03 40.23 -21.88
N PHE A 275 -21.53 39.50 -22.87
CA PHE A 275 -20.92 38.36 -23.55
C PHE A 275 -19.89 37.54 -22.78
N GLY A 276 -20.25 36.25 -22.65
CA GLY A 276 -19.42 35.22 -22.08
C GLY A 276 -18.05 35.11 -22.74
N THR A 277 -17.08 34.89 -21.88
CA THR A 277 -15.81 34.27 -22.22
C THR A 277 -15.74 32.97 -21.45
N THR A 278 -15.86 31.88 -22.22
CA THR A 278 -15.31 30.55 -21.95
C THR A 278 -15.42 30.05 -20.51
N ASN A 279 -16.46 29.25 -20.28
CA ASN A 279 -16.40 28.11 -19.38
C ASN A 279 -15.14 27.28 -19.72
N HIS A 280 -14.02 27.54 -19.07
CA HIS A 280 -13.16 26.44 -18.68
C HIS A 280 -13.87 25.78 -17.50
N ALA A 281 -14.73 24.84 -17.87
CA ALA A 281 -15.18 23.80 -16.99
C ALA A 281 -13.91 23.17 -16.38
N CYS A 282 -13.61 23.51 -15.14
CA CYS A 282 -12.98 22.57 -14.24
C CYS A 282 -14.05 21.49 -14.01
N GLN A 283 -14.19 20.59 -14.99
CA GLN A 283 -14.80 19.30 -14.75
C GLN A 283 -13.85 18.62 -13.77
N ASP A 284 -14.16 18.74 -12.48
CA ASP A 284 -13.71 17.75 -11.51
C ASP A 284 -14.24 16.40 -11.99
N PRO A 285 -13.36 15.43 -12.34
CA PRO A 285 -13.78 14.06 -12.55
C PRO A 285 -13.83 13.37 -11.18
N TYR A 286 -14.61 13.91 -10.26
CA TYR A 286 -14.98 13.19 -9.05
C TYR A 286 -16.49 13.23 -8.95
N LEU A 287 -17.07 12.08 -9.29
CA LEU A 287 -18.45 11.73 -9.00
C LEU A 287 -18.83 12.25 -7.60
N VAL A 288 -19.74 13.22 -7.58
CA VAL A 288 -20.56 13.50 -6.42
C VAL A 288 -21.55 12.34 -6.32
N LEU A 289 -21.16 11.29 -5.59
CA LEU A 289 -22.13 10.34 -5.05
C LEU A 289 -22.82 11.03 -3.88
N THR A 290 -23.91 11.73 -4.15
CA THR A 290 -24.89 12.05 -3.11
C THR A 290 -25.43 10.73 -2.58
N ASN A 291 -24.98 10.34 -1.40
CA ASN A 291 -25.57 9.24 -0.65
C ASN A 291 -26.98 9.68 -0.18
N PRO A 292 -28.07 9.00 -0.59
CA PRO A 292 -29.44 9.40 -0.25
C PRO A 292 -29.90 8.93 1.14
N LEU A 293 -29.00 8.49 2.03
CA LEU A 293 -29.38 7.88 3.32
C LEU A 293 -29.62 8.85 4.49
N TRP A 294 -29.87 10.14 4.23
CA TRP A 294 -30.28 11.11 5.26
C TRP A 294 -31.58 11.84 4.92
N GLN A 295 -32.56 11.10 4.40
CA GLN A 295 -33.97 11.50 4.40
C GLN A 295 -34.83 10.32 4.86
N ASN A 296 -34.92 10.14 6.18
CA ASN A 296 -36.13 9.82 6.96
C ASN A 296 -35.77 9.69 8.44
#